data_AF-J9GCE5-F1
#
_entry.id   AF-J9GCE5-F1
#
_cell.length_a   1.000
_cell.length_b   1.000
_cell.length_c   1.000
_cell.angle_alpha   90.00
_cell.angle_beta   90.00
_cell.angle_gamma   90.00
#
_symmetry.space_group_name_H-M   'P 1'
#
loop_
_entity.id
_entity.type
_entity.pdbx_description
1 polymer ?
#
loop_
_entity_poly.entity_id
_entity_poly.type
_entity_poly.pdbx_seq_one_letter_code
_entity_poly.pdbx_strand_id
1 'polypeptide(L)' 'MIVAKLLARDFNNEYMHLLHTNEVKITCPQPTAWTLDGEFGGELNDVIVRVRHDELKLVY' A
#
# COMPACT_ATOMS: atom_id res chain seq x y z
N MET A 1 16.42 -3.52 13.32
CA MET A 1 16.59 -3.20 11.88
C MET A 1 15.51 -3.91 11.07
N ILE A 2 14.79 -3.19 10.22
CA ILE A 2 13.66 -3.71 9.43
C ILE A 2 14.06 -4.90 8.53
N VAL A 3 15.25 -4.88 7.92
CA VAL A 3 15.72 -5.96 7.02
C VAL A 3 15.83 -7.31 7.74
N ALA A 4 16.30 -7.34 8.98
CA ALA A 4 16.41 -8.58 9.75
C ALA A 4 15.02 -9.16 10.08
N LYS A 5 14.06 -8.30 10.41
CA LYS A 5 12.67 -8.69 10.66
C LYS A 5 11.99 -9.22 9.39
N LEU A 6 12.23 -8.56 8.26
CA LEU A 6 11.73 -9.00 6.95
C LEU A 6 12.27 -10.39 6.55
N LEU A 7 13.59 -10.62 6.68
CA LEU A 7 14.22 -11.92 6.39
C LEU A 7 13.68 -13.03 7.30
N ALA A 8 13.41 -12.71 8.56
CA ALA A 8 12.79 -13.63 9.52
C ALA A 8 11.28 -13.82 9.29
N ARG A 9 10.65 -13.10 8.34
CA ARG A 9 9.19 -13.04 8.14
C ARG A 9 8.42 -12.65 9.40
N ASP A 10 9.07 -11.92 10.29
CA ASP A 10 8.44 -11.32 11.45
C ASP A 10 7.77 -10.03 11.00
N PHE A 11 6.46 -10.10 10.70
CA PHE A 11 5.66 -8.97 10.24
C PHE A 11 4.91 -8.25 11.36
N ASN A 12 4.92 -8.81 12.57
CA ASN A 12 4.23 -8.24 13.73
C ASN A 12 5.25 -7.57 14.67
N ASN A 13 5.80 -6.44 14.24
CA ASN A 13 6.83 -5.71 14.98
C ASN A 13 6.65 -4.19 14.81
N GLU A 14 7.47 -3.42 15.54
CA GLU A 14 7.40 -1.95 15.57
C GLU A 14 7.68 -1.24 14.23
N TYR A 15 8.28 -1.92 13.26
CA TYR A 15 8.66 -1.34 11.97
C TYR A 15 7.61 -1.56 10.87
N MET A 16 6.62 -2.41 11.11
CA MET A 16 5.66 -2.82 10.08
C MET A 16 4.24 -2.85 10.65
N HIS A 17 3.32 -2.23 9.92
CA HIS A 17 1.89 -2.30 10.22
C HIS A 17 1.20 -3.05 9.09
N LEU A 18 0.51 -4.14 9.44
CA LEU A 18 -0.34 -4.89 8.52
C LEU A 18 -1.80 -4.65 8.92
N LEU A 19 -2.60 -4.23 7.96
CA LEU A 19 -4.01 -3.92 8.17
C LEU A 19 -4.85 -4.50 7.02
N HIS A 20 -6.07 -4.91 7.34
CA HIS A 20 -7.06 -5.38 6.36
C HIS A 20 -8.22 -4.40 6.35
N THR A 21 -8.44 -3.72 5.22
CA THR A 21 -9.48 -2.70 5.04
C THR A 21 -9.93 -2.66 3.58
N ASN A 22 -11.13 -2.13 3.34
CA ASN A 22 -11.63 -1.83 1.98
C ASN A 22 -11.26 -0.41 1.51
N GLU A 23 -10.81 0.46 2.42
CA GLU A 23 -10.39 1.82 2.12
C GLU A 23 -9.23 2.24 3.04
N VAL A 24 -8.25 2.92 2.46
CA VAL A 24 -7.16 3.57 3.20
C VAL A 24 -6.93 4.97 2.65
N LYS A 25 -6.79 5.94 3.57
CA LYS A 25 -6.30 7.28 3.27
C LYS A 25 -4.84 7.36 3.73
N ILE A 26 -3.97 7.79 2.82
CA ILE A 26 -2.54 8.01 3.08
C ILE A 26 -2.27 9.50 2.91
N THR A 27 -1.65 10.11 3.91
CA THR A 27 -1.24 11.52 3.89
C THR A 27 0.26 11.60 4.18
N CYS A 28 0.99 12.25 3.28
CA CYS A 28 2.44 12.44 3.34
C CYS A 28 2.78 13.92 3.54
N PRO A 29 3.79 14.25 4.38
CA PRO A 29 4.20 15.65 4.62
C PRO A 29 4.71 16.38 3.37
N GLN A 30 5.20 15.64 2.38
CA GLN A 30 5.72 16.15 1.11
C GLN A 30 5.17 15.33 -0.05
N PRO A 31 5.11 15.88 -1.27
CA PRO A 31 4.75 15.12 -2.47
C PRO A 31 5.61 13.86 -2.56
N THR A 32 4.96 12.70 -2.61
CA THR A 32 5.63 11.41 -2.57
C THR A 32 5.27 10.61 -3.80
N ALA A 33 6.29 10.18 -4.54
CA ALA A 33 6.15 9.28 -5.67
C ALA A 33 5.67 7.90 -5.22
N TRP A 34 4.79 7.28 -5.99
CA TRP A 34 4.28 5.94 -5.72
C TRP A 34 4.03 5.17 -7.00
N THR A 35 3.82 3.86 -6.87
CA THR A 35 3.49 2.99 -7.99
C THR A 35 2.22 2.19 -7.71
N LEU A 36 1.44 1.96 -8.77
CA LEU A 36 0.33 1.01 -8.79
C LEU A 36 0.65 -0.06 -9.81
N ASP A 37 0.72 -1.32 -9.37
CA ASP A 37 1.07 -2.46 -10.23
C ASP A 37 2.38 -2.29 -11.03
N GLY A 38 3.29 -1.42 -10.56
CA GLY A 38 4.56 -1.09 -11.19
C GLY A 38 4.54 0.18 -12.07
N GLU A 39 3.38 0.76 -12.32
CA GLU A 39 3.22 2.01 -13.09
C GLU A 39 3.38 3.25 -12.20
N PHE A 40 3.94 4.33 -12.75
CA PHE A 40 4.13 5.58 -12.01
C PHE A 40 2.79 6.28 -11.73
N GLY A 41 2.45 6.41 -10.44
CA GLY A 41 1.18 6.98 -9.98
C GLY A 41 1.19 8.50 -9.74
N GLY A 42 2.29 9.19 -10.07
CA GLY A 42 2.47 10.61 -9.77
C GLY A 42 3.06 10.89 -8.39
N GLU A 43 3.19 12.17 -8.05
CA GLU A 43 3.69 12.64 -6.75
C GLU A 43 2.59 13.42 -6.03
N LEU A 44 2.07 12.85 -4.94
CA LEU A 44 0.89 13.37 -4.24
C LEU A 44 1.15 13.44 -2.74
N ASN A 45 0.46 14.36 -2.06
CA ASN A 45 0.44 14.44 -0.60
C ASN A 45 -0.68 13.57 0.00
N ASP A 46 -1.86 13.57 -0.61
CA ASP A 46 -3.04 12.87 -0.11
C ASP A 46 -3.56 11.91 -1.17
N VAL A 47 -3.69 10.63 -0.80
CA VAL A 47 -4.21 9.58 -1.68
C VAL A 47 -5.25 8.76 -0.92
N ILE A 48 -6.33 8.39 -1.62
CA ILE A 48 -7.31 7.43 -1.11
C ILE A 48 -7.29 6.21 -2.02
N VAL A 49 -7.02 5.04 -1.45
CA VAL A 49 -7.10 3.75 -2.13
C VAL A 49 -8.35 3.02 -1.64
N ARG A 50 -9.18 2.54 -2.57
CA ARG A 50 -10.43 1.82 -2.27
C ARG A 50 -10.53 0.56 -3.09
N VAL A 51 -10.99 -0.51 -2.44
CA VAL A 51 -11.37 -1.74 -3.14
C VAL A 51 -12.70 -1.52 -3.84
N ARG A 52 -12.72 -1.79 -5.15
CA ARG A 52 -13.94 -1.82 -5.97
C ARG A 52 -14.34 -3.27 -6.19
N HIS A 53 -15.30 -3.73 -5.40
CA HIS A 53 -15.73 -5.13 -5.47
C HIS A 53 -16.51 -5.41 -6.75
N ASP A 54 -16.22 -6.55 -7.39
CA ASP A 54 -16.87 -7.02 -8.62
C ASP A 54 -16.90 -6.04 -9.79
N GLU A 55 -15.96 -5.09 -9.84
CA GLU A 55 -15.89 -4.11 -10.92
C GLU A 55 -15.46 -4.74 -12.26
N LEU A 56 -14.70 -5.84 -12.20
CA LEU A 56 -14.16 -6.54 -13.35
C LEU A 56 -14.47 -8.04 -13.25
N LYS A 57 -14.89 -8.62 -14.37
CA LYS A 57 -15.01 -10.08 -14.52
C LYS A 57 -13.87 -10.56 -15.41
N LEU A 58 -12.95 -11.32 -14.83
CA LEU A 58 -11.92 -12.02 -15.58
C LEU A 58 -12.56 -13.26 -16.23
N VAL A 59 -12.40 -13.39 -17.55
CA VAL A 59 -12.81 -14.57 -18.32
C VAL A 59 -11.55 -15.38 -18.60
N TYR A 60 -11.58 -16.65 -18.23
CA TYR A 60 -10.48 -17.60 -18.40
C TYR A 60 -10.76 -18.54 -19.57
#